data_AF-A0A0L7L6E7-F1
#
_entry.id   AF-A0A0L7L6E7-F1
#
_cell.length_a   1.000
_cell.length_b   1.000
_cell.length_c   1.000
_cell.angle_alpha   90.00
_cell.angle_beta   90.00
_cell.angle_gamma   90.00
#
_symmetry.space_group_name_H-M   'P 1'
#
loop_
_entity.id
_entity.type
_entity.pdbx_description
1 polymer ?
#
loop_
_entity_poly.entity_id
_entity_poly.type
_entity_poly.pdbx_seq_one_letter_code
_entity_poly.pdbx_strand_id
1 'polypeptide(L)' 'MVRNRDADGIKSSLIIIEVKNRPCLFDSNDPSYGDRAEKSRCWEEVCERVVPGWSALSPAQKFTAGT' A
#
# COMPACT_ATOMS: atom_id res chain seq x y z
N MET A 1 6.15 -26.59 -17.65
CA MET A 1 5.03 -25.65 -17.38
C MET A 1 4.66 -25.79 -15.91
N VAL A 2 5.33 -25.04 -15.04
CA VAL A 2 5.05 -25.02 -13.60
C VAL A 2 4.36 -23.71 -13.30
N ARG A 3 3.04 -23.77 -13.11
CA ARG A 3 2.28 -22.65 -12.56
C ARG A 3 2.62 -22.60 -11.08
N ASN A 4 3.63 -21.81 -10.71
CA ASN A 4 3.88 -21.48 -9.31
C ASN A 4 2.69 -20.64 -8.84
N ARG A 5 1.79 -21.31 -8.13
CA ARG A 5 0.66 -20.72 -7.41
C ARG A 5 1.13 -20.49 -5.97
N ASP A 6 2.24 -19.79 -5.81
CA ASP A 6 2.65 -19.25 -4.52
C ASP A 6 2.09 -17.84 -4.48
N ALA A 7 1.06 -17.70 -3.65
CA ALA A 7 0.21 -16.54 -3.57
C ALA A 7 1.02 -15.25 -3.41
N ASP A 8 1.00 -14.47 -4.50
CA ASP A 8 1.27 -13.05 -4.64
C ASP A 8 0.28 -12.20 -3.79
N GLY A 9 -0.02 -12.67 -2.57
CA GLY A 9 -0.85 -11.98 -1.62
C GLY A 9 -0.02 -10.91 -0.95
N ILE A 10 -0.49 -9.67 -1.01
CA ILE A 10 0.05 -8.54 -0.25
C ILE A 10 0.34 -9.01 1.17
N LYS A 11 1.63 -9.13 1.53
CA LYS A 11 2.00 -9.60 2.88
C LYS A 11 1.58 -8.52 3.86
N SER A 12 0.55 -8.80 4.66
CA SER A 12 0.02 -7.88 5.67
C SER A 12 1.12 -7.34 6.60
N SER A 13 2.17 -8.14 6.82
CA SER A 13 3.36 -7.75 7.58
C SER A 13 4.11 -6.56 6.96
N LEU A 14 4.23 -6.49 5.63
CA LEU A 14 4.94 -5.41 4.94
C LEU A 14 4.17 -4.09 5.03
N ILE A 15 2.85 -4.12 4.83
CA ILE A 15 2.01 -2.94 4.98
C ILE A 15 2.00 -2.44 6.43
N ILE A 16 2.01 -3.34 7.43
CA ILE A 16 2.13 -2.96 8.84
C ILE A 16 3.47 -2.26 9.12
N ILE A 17 4.58 -2.73 8.55
CA ILE A 17 5.90 -2.09 8.71
C ILE A 17 5.89 -0.69 8.08
N GLU A 18 5.42 -0.57 6.84
CA GLU A 18 5.40 0.71 6.12
C GLU A 18 4.43 1.74 6.72
N VAL A 19 3.29 1.27 7.25
CA VAL A 19 2.35 2.12 8.01
C VAL A 19 2.96 2.53 9.35
N LYS A 20 3.67 1.64 10.05
CA LYS A 20 4.38 1.99 11.30
C LYS A 20 5.48 3.02 11.10
N ASN A 21 6.15 3.01 9.95
CA ASN A 21 7.13 4.05 9.58
C ASN A 21 6.49 5.42 9.32
N ARG A 22 5.15 5.47 9.17
CA ARG A 22 4.40 6.66 8.76
C ARG A 22 3.30 6.96 9.80
N PRO A 23 3.63 7.62 10.92
CA PRO A 23 2.66 7.98 11.96
C PRO A 23 1.50 8.85 11.42
N CYS A 24 1.68 9.59 10.32
CA CYS A 24 0.62 10.26 9.55
C CYS A 24 -0.61 9.37 9.29
N LEU A 25 -0.43 8.05 9.16
CA LEU A 25 -1.49 7.11 8.78
C LEU A 25 -2.28 6.53 9.96
N PHE A 26 -1.66 6.38 11.13
CA PHE A 26 -2.26 5.65 12.26
C PHE A 26 -2.22 6.41 13.60
N ASP A 27 -1.34 7.40 13.73
CA ASP A 27 -1.15 8.15 14.97
C ASP A 27 -1.97 9.45 14.93
N SER A 28 -3.01 9.52 15.74
CA SER A 28 -3.89 10.69 15.85
C SER A 28 -3.22 11.92 16.47
N ASN A 29 -2.05 11.77 17.12
CA ASN A 29 -1.25 12.88 17.65
C ASN A 29 -0.30 13.46 16.60
N ASP A 30 -0.13 12.79 15.47
CA ASP A 30 0.70 13.30 14.39
C ASP A 30 0.02 14.55 13.78
N PRO A 31 0.74 15.69 13.67
CA PRO A 31 0.17 16.92 13.13
C PRO A 31 -0.31 16.76 11.68
N SER A 32 0.22 15.79 10.95
CA SER A 32 -0.18 15.48 9.57
C SER A 32 -1.28 14.41 9.50
N TYR A 33 -1.76 13.87 10.63
CA TYR A 33 -2.87 12.91 10.64
C TYR A 33 -4.20 13.53 10.15
N GLY A 34 -4.40 14.82 10.42
CA GLY A 34 -5.54 15.57 9.91
C GLY A 34 -5.42 15.93 8.42
N ASP A 35 -4.23 15.80 7.84
CA ASP A 35 -3.97 16.22 6.47
C ASP A 35 -4.29 15.07 5.50
N ARG A 36 -5.41 15.22 4.79
CA ARG A 36 -5.87 14.21 3.83
C ARG A 36 -4.93 14.09 2.64
N ALA A 37 -4.24 15.17 2.24
CA ALA A 37 -3.31 15.13 1.12
C ALA A 37 -2.06 14.32 1.51
N GLU A 38 -1.49 14.58 2.68
CA GLU A 38 -0.34 13.80 3.18
C GLU A 38 -0.71 12.34 3.45
N LYS A 39 -1.88 12.06 4.03
CA LYS A 39 -2.36 10.68 4.16
C LYS A 39 -2.43 9.95 2.82
N SER A 40 -2.92 10.62 1.79
CA SER A 40 -3.06 10.01 0.46
C SER A 40 -1.68 9.69 -0.13
N ARG A 41 -0.72 10.61 0.00
CA ARG A 41 0.68 10.39 -0.44
C ARG A 41 1.38 9.29 0.36
N CYS A 42 1.26 9.33 1.69
CA CYS A 42 1.76 8.29 2.60
C CYS A 42 1.25 6.90 2.14
N TRP A 43 -0.04 6.77 1.80
CA TRP A 43 -0.63 5.52 1.30
C TRP A 43 -0.13 5.11 -0.09
N GLU A 44 0.02 6.05 -1.03
CA GLU A 44 0.56 5.74 -2.36
C GLU A 44 1.97 5.14 -2.28
N GLU A 45 2.83 5.72 -1.45
CA GLU A 45 4.17 5.18 -1.22
C GLU A 45 4.14 3.81 -0.53
N VAL A 46 3.28 3.62 0.49
CA VAL A 46 3.11 2.32 1.14
C VAL A 46 2.71 1.27 0.11
N CYS A 47 1.72 1.56 -0.74
CA CYS A 47 1.30 0.64 -1.78
C CYS A 47 2.41 0.34 -2.79
N GLU A 48 3.23 1.33 -3.16
CA GLU A 48 4.40 1.14 -4.03
C GLU A 48 5.47 0.24 -3.41
N ARG A 49 5.69 0.33 -2.10
CA ARG A 49 6.66 -0.49 -1.38
C ARG A 49 6.16 -1.89 -1.09
N VAL A 50 4.86 -2.04 -0.82
CA VAL A 50 4.26 -3.32 -0.44
C VAL A 50 3.91 -4.15 -1.67
N VAL A 51 3.49 -3.51 -2.76
CA VAL A 51 3.13 -4.17 -4.02
C VAL A 51 4.21 -3.87 -5.06
N PRO A 52 5.09 -4.86 -5.37
CA PRO A 52 6.09 -4.67 -6.41
C PRO A 52 5.39 -4.36 -7.74
N GLY A 53 5.64 -3.16 -8.29
CA GLY A 53 5.01 -2.70 -9.53
C GLY A 53 3.68 -1.96 -9.37
N TRP A 54 3.28 -1.52 -8.16
CA TRP A 54 2.07 -0.71 -7.94
C TRP A 54 1.95 0.51 -8.87
N SER A 55 3.06 1.19 -9.13
CA SER A 55 3.14 2.37 -10.00
C SER A 55 3.18 2.01 -11.48
N ALA A 56 3.50 0.76 -11.81
CA ALA A 56 3.41 0.20 -13.16
C ALA A 56 2.01 -0.37 -13.47
N LEU A 57 1.20 -0.64 -12.43
CA LEU A 57 -0.19 -1.06 -12.59
C LEU A 57 -1.04 0.14 -12.99
N SER A 58 -1.56 0.11 -14.22
CA SER A 58 -2.53 1.10 -14.70
C SER A 58 -3.81 1.08 -13.84
N PRO A 59 -4.53 2.22 -13.71
CA PRO A 59 -5.77 2.31 -12.92
C PRO A 59 -6.79 1.20 -13.23
N ALA A 60 -6.84 0.74 -14.48
CA ALA A 60 -7.70 -0.36 -14.93
C ALA A 60 -7.35 -1.74 -14.32
N GLN A 61 -6.07 -1.99 -14.01
CA GLN A 61 -5.66 -3.25 -13.37
C GLN A 61 -5.84 -3.21 -11.85
N LYS A 62 -5.79 -2.02 -11.23
CA LYS A 62 -6.08 -1.83 -9.81
C LYS A 62 -7.55 -2.19 -9.47
N PHE A 63 -8.45 -2.06 -10.43
CA PHE A 63 -9.88 -2.36 -10.28
C PHE A 63 -10.23 -3.84 -10.50
N THR A 64 -9.39 -4.62 -11.20
CA THR A 64 -9.69 -6.02 -11.54
C THR A 64 -9.21 -7.03 -10.50
N ALA A 65 -8.32 -6.63 -9.58
CA ALA A 65 -7.88 -7.46 -8.46
C ALA A 65 -8.87 -7.50 -7.28
N GLY A 66 -10.00 -6.80 -7.38
CA GLY A 66 -11.01 -6.66 -6.33
C GLY A 66 -12.34 -7.39 -6.57
N THR A 67 -12.43 -8.27 -7.57
CA THR A 67 -13.61 -9.14 -7.81
C THR A 67 -13.36 -10.54 -7.26
#